data_AF-A0A8D2FHG7-F1
#
_entry.id   AF-A0A8D2FHG7-F1
#
_cell.length_a   1.000
_cell.length_b   1.000
_cell.length_c   1.000
_cell.angle_alpha   90.00
_cell.angle_beta   90.00
_cell.angle_gamma   90.00
#
_symmetry.space_group_name_H-M   'P 1'
#
loop_
_entity.id
_entity.type
_entity.pdbx_description
1 polymer ?
#
loop_
_entity_poly.entity_id
_entity_poly.type
_entity_poly.pdbx_seq_one_letter_code
_entity_poly.pdbx_strand_id
1 'polypeptide(L)'
;MILAHCNFYLLSSSDSCASTTQVAGATGMRHHPRLEARVSCIKVSQAAADLKQFCLQNVQHDPLLTGISSSTNPFRPQKICFFVVK
;
A
#
# COMPACT_ATOMS: atom_id res chain seq x y z
N MET A 1 -40.58 39.04 5.95
CA MET A 1 -40.87 37.66 6.41
C MET A 1 -40.28 36.56 5.52
N ILE A 2 -39.61 36.89 4.41
CA ILE A 2 -39.06 35.88 3.47
C ILE A 2 -37.68 35.39 3.91
N LEU A 3 -36.82 36.28 4.42
CA LEU A 3 -35.45 35.95 4.82
C LEU A 3 -35.36 34.96 6.00
N ALA A 4 -36.28 35.08 6.97
CA ALA A 4 -36.34 34.16 8.12
C ALA A 4 -36.74 32.73 7.72
N HIS A 5 -37.65 32.61 6.75
CA HIS A 5 -38.07 31.31 6.21
C HIS A 5 -36.94 30.63 5.42
N CYS A 6 -36.20 31.40 4.62
CA CYS A 6 -35.04 30.89 3.89
C CYS A 6 -33.93 30.40 4.82
N ASN A 7 -33.60 31.15 5.88
CA ASN A 7 -32.57 30.75 6.84
C ASN A 7 -32.96 29.50 7.63
N PHE A 8 -34.24 29.39 8.03
CA PHE A 8 -34.74 28.20 8.72
C PHE A 8 -34.68 26.95 7.84
N TYR A 9 -35.04 27.08 6.56
CA TYR A 9 -34.95 25.98 5.59
C TYR A 9 -33.50 25.54 5.34
N LEU A 10 -32.57 26.49 5.20
CA LEU A 10 -31.15 26.20 5.01
C LEU A 10 -30.53 25.51 6.23
N LEU A 11 -30.86 25.96 7.44
CA LEU A 11 -30.38 25.33 8.67
C LEU A 11 -30.94 23.91 8.80
N SER A 12 -32.24 23.73 8.59
CA SER A 12 -32.90 22.41 8.64
C SER A 12 -32.36 21.45 7.57
N SER A 13 -32.07 21.95 6.36
CA SER A 13 -31.43 21.19 5.29
C SER A 13 -29.99 20.80 5.63
N SER A 14 -29.25 21.70 6.27
CA SER A 14 -27.88 21.44 6.74
C SER A 14 -27.86 20.41 7.85
N ASP A 15 -28.77 20.48 8.82
CA ASP A 15 -28.92 19.49 9.89
C ASP A 15 -29.39 18.13 9.36
N SER A 16 -30.31 18.14 8.38
CA SER A 16 -30.72 16.93 7.67
C SER A 16 -29.56 16.32 6.88
N CYS A 17 -28.74 17.13 6.21
CA CYS A 17 -27.55 16.69 5.48
C CYS A 17 -26.46 16.19 6.43
N ALA A 18 -26.27 16.85 7.58
CA ALA A 18 -25.38 16.43 8.65
C ALA A 18 -25.83 15.08 9.24
N SER A 19 -27.14 14.90 9.44
CA SER A 19 -27.73 13.64 9.89
C SER A 19 -27.54 12.52 8.85
N THR A 20 -27.80 12.77 7.56
CA THR A 20 -27.60 11.76 6.51
C THR A 20 -26.12 11.43 6.29
N THR A 21 -25.21 12.40 6.42
CA THR A 21 -23.75 12.15 6.37
C THR A 21 -23.24 11.42 7.61
N GLN A 22 -23.75 11.69 8.81
CA GLN A 22 -23.46 10.90 10.00
C GLN A 22 -23.96 9.46 9.87
N VAL A 23 -25.16 9.26 9.32
CA VAL A 23 -25.71 7.92 9.04
C VAL A 23 -24.89 7.21 7.96
N ALA A 24 -24.49 7.88 6.89
CA ALA A 24 -23.62 7.31 5.86
C ALA A 24 -22.23 6.97 6.42
N GLY A 25 -21.67 7.83 7.28
CA GLY A 25 -20.42 7.59 8.00
C GLY A 25 -20.52 6.41 8.95
N ALA A 26 -21.57 6.34 9.78
CA ALA A 26 -21.83 5.22 10.68
C ALA A 26 -22.11 3.90 9.93
N THR A 27 -22.74 3.98 8.76
CA THR A 27 -23.01 2.82 7.90
C THR A 27 -21.71 2.34 7.26
N GLY A 28 -20.89 3.22 6.69
CA GLY A 28 -19.55 2.91 6.19
C GLY A 28 -18.59 2.37 7.27
N MET A 29 -18.60 2.98 8.46
CA MET A 29 -17.84 2.54 9.64
C MET A 29 -18.29 1.18 10.16
N ARG A 30 -19.54 0.75 9.94
CA ARG A 30 -20.00 -0.60 10.30
C ARG A 30 -19.75 -1.63 9.20
N HIS A 31 -19.75 -1.23 7.94
CA HIS A 31 -19.48 -2.13 6.83
C HIS A 31 -18.00 -2.51 6.71
N HIS A 32 -17.09 -1.58 7.00
CA HIS A 32 -15.64 -1.82 6.89
C HIS A 32 -15.14 -2.91 7.87
N PRO A 33 -15.37 -2.82 9.20
CA PRO A 33 -15.00 -3.89 10.13
C PRO A 33 -15.74 -5.21 9.88
N ARG A 34 -16.99 -5.15 9.39
CA ARG A 34 -17.76 -6.35 9.03
C ARG A 34 -17.13 -7.10 7.85
N LEU A 35 -16.49 -6.41 6.92
CA LEU A 35 -15.78 -7.03 5.82
C LEU A 35 -14.41 -7.56 6.25
N GLU A 36 -13.67 -6.80 7.06
CA GLU A 36 -12.35 -7.22 7.58
C GLU A 36 -12.44 -8.46 8.50
N ALA A 37 -13.44 -8.51 9.38
CA ALA A 37 -13.67 -9.67 10.25
C ALA A 37 -14.06 -10.95 9.49
N ARG A 38 -14.43 -10.84 8.20
CA ARG A 38 -14.78 -11.99 7.35
C ARG A 38 -13.59 -12.55 6.58
N VAL A 39 -12.40 -11.94 6.69
CA VAL A 39 -11.19 -12.44 6.04
C VAL A 39 -10.70 -13.68 6.79
N SER A 40 -10.50 -14.78 6.07
CA SER A 40 -9.96 -16.01 6.65
C SER A 40 -8.46 -15.89 6.92
N CYS A 41 -8.07 -15.90 8.18
CA CYS A 41 -6.66 -15.85 8.58
C CYS A 41 -5.98 -17.23 8.41
N ILE A 42 -4.76 -17.23 7.87
CA ILE A 42 -3.85 -18.37 7.97
C ILE A 42 -3.00 -18.26 9.24
N LYS A 43 -2.43 -19.38 9.71
CA LYS A 43 -1.52 -19.36 10.87
C LYS A 43 -0.27 -18.56 10.53
N VAL A 44 0.21 -17.77 11.49
CA VAL A 44 1.48 -17.02 11.36
C VAL A 44 2.64 -17.96 11.04
N SER A 45 2.67 -19.15 11.66
CA SER A 45 3.70 -20.16 11.37
C SER A 45 3.66 -20.64 9.92
N GLN A 46 2.48 -20.74 9.31
CA GLN A 46 2.33 -21.12 7.91
C GLN A 46 2.82 -19.98 7.00
N ALA A 47 2.35 -18.76 7.23
CA ALA A 47 2.79 -17.59 6.48
C ALA A 47 4.32 -17.41 6.54
N ALA A 48 4.92 -17.62 7.70
CA ALA A 48 6.37 -17.55 7.89
C ALA A 48 7.13 -18.65 7.14
N ALA A 49 6.60 -19.89 7.12
CA ALA A 49 7.18 -20.98 6.37
C ALA A 49 7.13 -20.72 4.86
N ASP A 50 5.98 -20.26 4.36
CA ASP A 50 5.79 -19.93 2.95
C ASP A 50 6.71 -18.79 2.51
N LEU A 51 6.86 -17.75 3.34
CA LEU A 51 7.79 -16.65 3.08
C LEU A 51 9.25 -17.14 3.03
N LYS A 52 9.66 -17.97 4.00
CA LYS A 52 11.02 -18.54 4.02
C LYS A 52 11.28 -19.38 2.77
N GLN A 53 10.30 -20.20 2.38
CA GLN A 53 10.37 -21.03 1.17
C GLN A 53 10.55 -20.16 -0.08
N PHE A 54 9.74 -19.09 -0.21
CA PHE A 54 9.86 -18.14 -1.29
C PHE A 54 11.24 -17.49 -1.34
N CYS A 55 11.78 -17.06 -0.20
CA CYS A 55 13.12 -16.46 -0.13
C CYS A 55 14.21 -17.45 -0.59
N LEU A 56 14.16 -18.71 -0.14
CA LEU A 56 15.14 -19.72 -0.55
C LEU A 56 15.11 -20.02 -2.06
N GLN A 57 13.92 -19.99 -2.66
CA GLN A 57 13.76 -20.17 -4.10
C GLN A 57 14.33 -19.00 -4.90
N ASN A 58 14.22 -17.77 -4.38
CA ASN A 58 14.60 -16.56 -5.10
C ASN A 58 15.99 -16.04 -4.75
N VAL A 59 16.67 -16.60 -3.74
CA VAL A 59 17.97 -16.10 -3.26
C VAL A 59 19.01 -16.04 -4.37
N GLN A 60 18.98 -17.01 -5.30
CA GLN A 60 19.91 -17.10 -6.42
C GLN A 60 19.66 -16.04 -7.51
N HIS A 61 18.46 -15.46 -7.53
CA HIS A 61 18.06 -14.44 -8.48
C HIS A 61 18.23 -13.02 -7.93
N ASP A 62 18.63 -12.87 -6.66
CA ASP A 62 18.93 -11.58 -6.06
C ASP A 62 20.44 -11.26 -6.22
N PRO A 63 20.80 -10.32 -7.11
CA PRO A 63 22.18 -9.91 -7.35
C PRO A 63 22.87 -9.32 -6.11
N LEU A 64 22.10 -8.80 -5.14
CA LEU A 64 22.61 -8.18 -3.92
C LEU A 64 22.99 -9.22 -2.88
N LEU A 65 22.34 -10.39 -2.90
CA LEU A 65 22.62 -11.49 -1.98
C LEU A 65 23.65 -12.47 -2.55
N THR A 66 23.59 -12.77 -3.84
CA THR A 66 24.56 -13.67 -4.51
C THR A 66 25.84 -12.97 -4.93
N GLY A 67 25.79 -11.64 -5.10
CA GLY A 67 26.83 -10.89 -5.77
C GLY A 67 26.80 -11.14 -7.28
N ILE A 68 27.29 -10.16 -8.04
CA ILE A 68 27.45 -10.27 -9.49
C ILE A 68 28.89 -10.04 -9.89
N SER A 69 29.34 -10.77 -10.92
CA SER A 69 30.62 -10.51 -11.55
C SER A 69 30.66 -9.10 -12.14
N SER A 70 31.83 -8.46 -12.11
CA SER A 70 32.06 -7.12 -12.66
C SER A 70 31.67 -6.99 -14.14
N SER A 71 31.69 -8.08 -14.91
CA SER A 71 31.25 -8.09 -16.32
C SER A 71 29.72 -8.01 -16.48
N THR A 72 28.98 -8.55 -15.52
CA THR A 72 27.51 -8.58 -15.50
C THR A 72 26.94 -7.34 -14.81
N ASN A 73 27.75 -6.60 -14.07
CA ASN A 73 27.34 -5.37 -13.39
C ASN A 73 27.10 -4.21 -14.39
N PRO A 74 25.86 -3.69 -14.50
CA PRO A 74 25.56 -2.55 -15.36
C PRO A 74 26.17 -1.23 -14.83
N PHE A 75 26.55 -1.17 -13.55
CA PHE A 75 27.19 0.00 -12.93
C PHE A 75 28.73 -0.10 -12.89
N ARG A 76 29.33 -1.01 -13.68
CA ARG A 76 30.79 -1.21 -13.67
C ARG A 76 31.55 0.04 -14.15
N PRO A 77 32.66 0.42 -13.49
CA PRO A 77 33.53 1.46 -14.01
C PRO A 77 34.21 0.98 -15.30
N GLN A 78 34.33 1.86 -16.29
CA GLN A 78 35.07 1.54 -17.52
C GLN A 78 36.55 1.41 -17.20
N LYS A 79 37.15 0.25 -17.50
CA LYS A 79 38.60 0.11 -17.46
C LYS A 79 39.18 0.91 -18.63
N ILE A 80 39.65 2.12 -18.35
CA ILE A 80 40.46 2.87 -19.31
C ILE A 80 41.82 2.16 -19.36
N CYS A 81 42.01 1.31 -20.37
CA CYS A 81 43.33 0.76 -20.67
C CYS A 81 44.15 1.88 -21.31
N PHE A 82 45.04 2.51 -20.55
CA PHE A 82 46.13 3.28 -21.14
C PHE A 82 47.09 2.29 -21.81
N PHE A 83 47.06 2.22 -23.14
CA PHE A 83 48.20 1.68 -23.89
C PHE A 83 49.35 2.67 -23.68
N VAL A 84 50.18 2.42 -22.67
CA VAL A 84 51.50 3.03 -22.61
C VAL A 84 52.30 2.38 -23.75
N VAL A 85 52.27 3.03 -24.92
CA VAL A 85 53.22 2.74 -25.99
C VAL A 85 54.58 3.15 -25.43
N LYS A 86 55.36 2.15 -25.02
CA LYS A 86 56.77 2.30 -24.66
C LYS A 86 57.61 2.40 -25.92
#